data_AF-A0A3D5ULF8-F1
#
_entry.id   AF-A0A3D5ULF8-F1
#
_cell.length_a   1.000
_cell.length_b   1.000
_cell.length_c   1.000
_cell.angle_alpha   90.00
_cell.angle_beta   90.00
_cell.angle_gamma   90.00
#
_symmetry.space_group_name_H-M   'P 1'
#
loop_
_entity.id
_entity.type
_entity.pdbx_description
1 polymer ?
#
loop_
_entity_poly.entity_id
_entity_poly.type
_entity_poly.pdbx_seq_one_letter_code
_entity_poly.pdbx_strand_id
1 'polypeptide(L)'
;MNVYELKPEIASFDCGSMNWMHSTVFENSPNFLEKLGQKMQEVNVKPEIEIFDAGMVYNALYYLKKGVLKAPLHFQFVLGVPGGMAATVENLIFLKSLIPEDCTWGALGIGKGHLPIMYTALALGGHVRVGMEDNIYYAPKVLADSNRQFVERTKRVVEEMGKQVATPQETREILGLQNWNVKGHMK
;
A
#
# COMPACT_ATOMS: atom_id res chain seq x y z
N MET A 1 -12.10 8.06 14.22
CA MET A 1 -11.45 9.18 13.51
C MET A 1 -10.86 8.58 12.22
N ASN A 2 -11.06 9.03 10.98
CA ASN A 2 -11.83 10.17 10.50
C ASN A 2 -11.91 10.23 8.96
N VAL A 3 -11.87 9.12 8.21
CA VAL A 3 -11.81 9.19 6.73
C VAL A 3 -12.96 10.04 6.15
N TYR A 4 -14.15 9.90 6.73
CA TYR A 4 -15.34 10.68 6.35
C TYR A 4 -15.27 12.16 6.73
N GLU A 5 -14.67 12.48 7.88
CA GLU A 5 -14.59 13.85 8.39
C GLU A 5 -13.39 14.63 7.81
N LEU A 6 -12.21 13.99 7.72
CA LEU A 6 -10.97 14.59 7.22
C LEU A 6 -10.89 14.61 5.70
N LYS A 7 -11.59 13.68 5.03
CA LYS A 7 -11.63 13.56 3.56
C LYS A 7 -10.25 13.61 2.92
N PRO A 8 -9.31 12.73 3.32
CA PRO A 8 -7.97 12.73 2.74
C PRO A 8 -8.00 12.42 1.24
N GLU A 9 -6.87 12.61 0.56
CA GLU A 9 -6.74 12.23 -0.85
C GLU A 9 -6.80 10.71 -1.05
N ILE A 10 -6.17 9.98 -0.12
CA ILE A 10 -6.04 8.52 -0.10
C ILE A 10 -6.08 8.04 1.37
N ALA A 11 -6.57 6.82 1.60
CA ALA A 11 -6.54 6.17 2.90
C ALA A 11 -6.43 4.65 2.74
N SER A 12 -5.80 3.98 3.72
CA SER A 12 -5.65 2.53 3.72
C SER A 12 -6.99 1.80 3.83
N PHE A 13 -7.08 0.68 3.14
CA PHE A 13 -8.22 -0.23 3.10
C PHE A 13 -7.72 -1.67 3.24
N ASP A 14 -7.65 -2.16 4.47
CA ASP A 14 -7.19 -3.51 4.80
C ASP A 14 -8.19 -4.56 4.35
N CYS A 15 -7.93 -5.21 3.21
CA CYS A 15 -8.95 -5.93 2.45
C CYS A 15 -9.28 -7.35 2.98
N GLY A 16 -9.20 -7.54 4.29
CA GLY A 16 -9.63 -8.76 4.96
C GLY A 16 -9.15 -8.86 6.41
N SER A 17 -9.79 -9.76 7.17
CA SER A 17 -9.33 -10.09 8.51
C SER A 17 -8.18 -11.09 8.47
N MET A 18 -7.28 -11.01 9.46
CA MET A 18 -6.17 -11.95 9.63
C MET A 18 -5.77 -12.06 11.10
N ASN A 19 -5.01 -13.11 11.45
CA ASN A 19 -4.30 -13.12 12.73
C ASN A 19 -3.20 -12.05 12.69
N TRP A 20 -3.00 -11.35 13.80
CA TRP A 20 -2.02 -10.28 13.95
C TRP A 20 -1.05 -10.60 15.08
N MET A 21 0.24 -10.65 14.74
CA MET A 21 1.34 -10.97 15.67
C MET A 21 1.14 -12.28 16.45
N HIS A 22 0.32 -13.19 15.92
CA HIS A 22 -0.11 -14.43 16.58
C HIS A 22 -0.77 -14.23 17.95
N SER A 23 -1.29 -13.04 18.24
CA SER A 23 -1.85 -12.68 19.55
C SER A 23 -3.28 -12.17 19.51
N THR A 24 -3.71 -11.57 18.41
CA THR A 24 -5.07 -11.05 18.23
C THR A 24 -5.54 -11.23 16.79
N VAL A 25 -6.80 -10.93 16.52
CA VAL A 25 -7.34 -10.80 15.17
C VAL A 25 -7.28 -9.32 14.78
N PHE A 26 -6.68 -9.03 13.62
CA PHE A 26 -6.88 -7.77 12.94
C PHE A 26 -8.16 -7.89 12.12
N GLU A 27 -9.25 -7.32 12.63
CA GLU A 27 -10.59 -7.56 12.11
C GLU A 27 -11.03 -6.51 11.09
N ASN A 28 -11.28 -6.96 9.86
CA ASN A 28 -11.87 -6.21 8.77
C ASN A 28 -13.01 -7.03 8.16
N SER A 29 -14.11 -7.14 8.91
CA SER A 29 -15.26 -7.96 8.50
C SER A 29 -15.86 -7.49 7.16
N PRO A 30 -16.53 -8.38 6.39
CA PRO A 30 -17.13 -8.00 5.11
C PRO A 30 -18.12 -6.82 5.22
N ASN A 31 -18.94 -6.78 6.27
CA ASN A 31 -19.88 -5.68 6.53
C ASN A 31 -19.15 -4.35 6.80
N PHE A 32 -18.00 -4.40 7.47
CA PHE A 32 -17.18 -3.22 7.68
C PHE A 32 -16.59 -2.72 6.36
N LEU A 33 -16.01 -3.62 5.56
CA LEU A 33 -15.39 -3.28 4.28
C LEU A 33 -16.38 -2.71 3.26
N GLU A 34 -17.60 -3.24 3.19
CA GLU A 34 -18.66 -2.69 2.34
C GLU A 34 -19.01 -1.25 2.73
N LYS A 35 -19.21 -1.00 4.03
CA LYS A 35 -19.50 0.34 4.55
C LYS A 35 -18.33 1.30 4.32
N LEU A 36 -17.11 0.86 4.58
CA LEU A 36 -15.90 1.68 4.43
C LEU A 36 -15.71 2.08 2.96
N GLY A 37 -15.79 1.12 2.03
CA GLY A 37 -15.63 1.39 0.60
C GLY A 37 -16.70 2.35 0.07
N GLN A 38 -17.97 2.14 0.44
CA GLN A 38 -19.05 3.07 0.09
C GLN A 38 -18.81 4.48 0.65
N LYS A 39 -18.41 4.59 1.92
CA LYS A 39 -18.13 5.89 2.55
C LYS A 39 -16.94 6.60 1.92
N MET A 40 -15.86 5.88 1.61
CA MET A 40 -14.72 6.44 0.89
C MET A 40 -15.13 7.01 -0.47
N GLN A 41 -15.98 6.30 -1.22
CA GLN A 41 -16.51 6.79 -2.49
C GLN A 41 -17.37 8.05 -2.32
N GLU A 42 -18.27 8.10 -1.33
CA GLU A 42 -19.11 9.28 -1.07
C GLU A 42 -18.29 10.56 -0.86
N VAL A 43 -17.11 10.44 -0.26
CA VAL A 43 -16.22 11.56 0.02
C VAL A 43 -15.00 11.62 -0.92
N ASN A 44 -15.01 10.88 -2.04
CA ASN A 44 -13.94 10.84 -3.05
C ASN A 44 -12.52 10.52 -2.50
N VAL A 45 -12.44 9.74 -1.42
CA VAL A 45 -11.16 9.24 -0.89
C VAL A 45 -10.76 8.00 -1.68
N LYS A 46 -9.53 7.98 -2.20
CA LYS A 46 -8.98 6.79 -2.88
C LYS A 46 -8.63 5.71 -1.84
N PRO A 47 -9.07 4.45 -2.03
CA PRO A 47 -8.56 3.34 -1.22
C PRO A 47 -7.16 2.93 -1.68
N GLU A 48 -6.19 2.90 -0.76
CA GLU A 48 -4.96 2.11 -0.88
C GLU A 48 -5.27 0.71 -0.33
N ILE A 49 -5.36 -0.29 -1.22
CA ILE A 49 -5.86 -1.61 -0.86
C ILE A 49 -4.71 -2.44 -0.30
N GLU A 50 -4.69 -2.59 1.02
CA GLU A 50 -3.65 -3.31 1.73
C GLU A 50 -3.92 -4.83 1.66
N ILE A 51 -2.94 -5.56 1.15
CA ILE A 51 -2.99 -7.01 0.90
C ILE A 51 -1.92 -7.69 1.75
N PHE A 52 -2.37 -8.36 2.81
CA PHE A 52 -1.51 -9.16 3.68
C PHE A 52 -1.47 -10.65 3.27
N ASP A 53 -2.46 -11.09 2.50
CA ASP A 53 -2.54 -12.44 1.96
C ASP A 53 -3.30 -12.48 0.63
N ALA A 54 -3.05 -13.50 -0.20
CA ALA A 54 -3.61 -13.62 -1.55
C ALA A 54 -5.14 -13.65 -1.56
N GLY A 55 -5.76 -14.19 -0.51
CA GLY A 55 -7.22 -14.13 -0.32
C GLY A 55 -7.79 -12.71 -0.38
N MET A 56 -7.04 -11.72 0.10
CA MET A 56 -7.46 -10.32 0.12
C MET A 56 -7.47 -9.70 -1.29
N VAL A 57 -6.66 -10.20 -2.23
CA VAL A 57 -6.75 -9.79 -3.64
C VAL A 57 -8.12 -10.17 -4.20
N TYR A 58 -8.57 -11.41 -3.93
CA TYR A 58 -9.87 -11.88 -4.39
C TYR A 58 -11.03 -11.13 -3.72
N ASN A 59 -10.87 -10.71 -2.46
CA ASN A 59 -11.84 -9.82 -1.80
C ASN A 59 -11.93 -8.47 -2.54
N ALA A 60 -10.80 -7.86 -2.88
CA ALA A 60 -10.78 -6.60 -3.62
C ALA A 60 -11.47 -6.72 -4.98
N LEU A 61 -11.22 -7.81 -5.71
CA LEU A 61 -11.89 -8.09 -6.99
C LEU A 61 -13.40 -8.32 -6.84
N TYR A 62 -13.82 -9.00 -5.76
CA TYR A 62 -15.23 -9.11 -5.41
C TYR A 62 -15.87 -7.74 -5.16
N TYR A 63 -15.22 -6.89 -4.38
CA TYR A 63 -15.72 -5.55 -4.07
C TYR A 63 -15.72 -4.62 -5.28
N LEU A 64 -14.76 -4.76 -6.20
CA LEU A 64 -14.80 -4.10 -7.50
C LEU A 64 -16.05 -4.52 -8.29
N LYS A 65 -16.32 -5.83 -8.41
CA LYS A 65 -17.50 -6.36 -9.11
C LYS A 65 -18.81 -5.89 -8.47
N LYS A 66 -18.84 -5.70 -7.14
CA LYS A 66 -20.01 -5.20 -6.40
C LYS A 66 -20.16 -3.68 -6.43
N GLY A 67 -19.20 -2.95 -7.01
CA GLY A 67 -19.19 -1.48 -7.03
C GLY A 67 -18.87 -0.85 -5.67
N VAL A 68 -18.34 -1.62 -4.72
CA VAL A 68 -17.84 -1.14 -3.42
C VAL A 68 -16.45 -0.50 -3.58
N LEU A 69 -15.66 -0.97 -4.54
CA LEU A 69 -14.44 -0.33 -5.00
C LEU A 69 -14.61 0.12 -6.46
N LYS A 70 -13.87 1.17 -6.87
CA LYS A 70 -13.91 1.73 -8.22
C LYS A 70 -12.52 1.72 -8.85
N ALA A 71 -12.45 1.23 -10.08
CA ALA A 71 -11.23 1.22 -10.88
C ALA A 71 -10.78 2.64 -11.31
N PRO A 72 -9.50 2.85 -11.65
CA PRO A 72 -8.39 1.89 -11.51
C PRO A 72 -8.04 1.66 -10.03
N LEU A 73 -7.75 0.42 -9.62
CA LEU A 73 -7.39 0.13 -8.23
C LEU A 73 -5.91 0.44 -7.96
N HIS A 74 -5.60 0.67 -6.68
CA HIS A 74 -4.22 0.76 -6.19
C HIS A 74 -4.02 -0.29 -5.09
N PHE A 75 -3.12 -1.25 -5.33
CA PHE A 75 -2.80 -2.32 -4.39
C PHE A 75 -1.50 -2.01 -3.63
N GLN A 76 -1.47 -2.30 -2.34
CA GLN A 76 -0.26 -2.27 -1.52
C GLN A 76 -0.02 -3.68 -0.97
N PHE A 77 1.06 -4.33 -1.40
CA PHE A 77 1.42 -5.67 -0.92
C PHE A 77 2.23 -5.56 0.37
N VAL A 78 1.64 -6.01 1.48
CA VAL A 78 2.21 -5.92 2.82
C VAL A 78 2.75 -7.28 3.24
N LEU A 79 4.06 -7.48 3.08
CA LEU A 79 4.67 -8.79 3.29
C LEU A 79 5.53 -8.84 4.56
N GLY A 80 5.47 -9.97 5.26
CA GLY A 80 6.31 -10.27 6.43
C GLY A 80 5.70 -9.91 7.78
N VAL A 81 4.43 -9.49 7.82
CA VAL A 81 3.68 -9.34 9.07
C VAL A 81 3.42 -10.73 9.68
N PRO A 82 3.70 -10.97 10.97
CA PRO A 82 3.41 -12.27 11.57
C PRO A 82 1.90 -12.53 11.59
N GLY A 83 1.48 -13.55 10.84
CA GLY A 83 0.07 -13.90 10.60
C GLY A 83 -0.39 -13.72 9.16
N GLY A 84 0.39 -13.03 8.31
CA GLY A 84 0.16 -12.88 6.87
C GLY A 84 1.23 -13.59 6.03
N MET A 85 1.29 -13.26 4.75
CA MET A 85 2.27 -13.81 3.81
C MET A 85 3.71 -13.37 4.17
N ALA A 86 4.66 -14.29 4.03
CA ALA A 86 6.07 -14.01 4.27
C ALA A 86 6.65 -13.04 3.23
N ALA A 87 7.61 -12.21 3.66
CA ALA A 87 8.38 -11.31 2.79
C ALA A 87 9.41 -12.04 1.94
N THR A 88 8.95 -12.75 0.91
CA THR A 88 9.79 -13.42 -0.09
C THR A 88 9.49 -12.89 -1.49
N VAL A 89 10.46 -13.06 -2.39
CA VAL A 89 10.35 -12.64 -3.80
C VAL A 89 9.25 -13.43 -4.51
N GLU A 90 9.15 -14.72 -4.22
CA GLU A 90 8.16 -15.64 -4.78
C GLU A 90 6.74 -15.20 -4.43
N ASN A 91 6.51 -14.81 -3.17
CA ASN A 91 5.21 -14.32 -2.72
C ASN A 91 4.84 -13.00 -3.39
N LEU A 92 5.80 -12.09 -3.56
CA LEU A 92 5.55 -10.82 -4.26
C LEU A 92 5.18 -11.05 -5.73
N ILE A 93 5.93 -11.91 -6.44
CA ILE A 93 5.64 -12.27 -7.83
C ILE A 93 4.26 -12.91 -7.94
N PHE A 94 3.95 -13.83 -7.01
CA PHE A 94 2.64 -14.46 -6.96
C PHE A 94 1.52 -13.43 -6.80
N LEU A 95 1.57 -12.55 -5.80
CA LEU A 95 0.56 -11.50 -5.61
C LEU A 95 0.43 -10.58 -6.84
N LYS A 96 1.55 -10.17 -7.44
CA LYS A 96 1.54 -9.35 -8.65
C LYS A 96 0.87 -10.03 -9.84
N SER A 97 0.93 -11.37 -9.92
CA SER A 97 0.28 -12.14 -10.98
C SER A 97 -1.25 -12.21 -10.84
N LEU A 98 -1.79 -11.91 -9.65
CA LEU A 98 -3.22 -11.99 -9.37
C LEU A 98 -3.99 -10.70 -9.71
N ILE A 99 -3.30 -9.56 -9.76
CA ILE A 99 -3.97 -8.26 -9.97
C ILE A 99 -4.21 -7.96 -11.46
N PRO A 100 -5.27 -7.24 -11.83
CA PRO A 100 -5.51 -6.78 -13.20
C PRO A 100 -4.39 -5.89 -13.74
N GLU A 101 -4.20 -5.88 -15.06
CA GLU A 101 -3.12 -5.12 -15.72
C GLU A 101 -3.30 -3.60 -15.64
N ASP A 102 -4.53 -3.11 -15.54
CA ASP A 102 -4.87 -1.68 -15.46
C ASP A 102 -4.72 -1.08 -14.04
N CYS A 103 -4.33 -1.91 -13.06
CA CYS A 103 -4.17 -1.50 -11.68
C CYS A 103 -2.73 -1.07 -11.38
N THR A 104 -2.59 -0.04 -10.53
CA THR A 104 -1.29 0.34 -9.96
C THR A 104 -1.03 -0.49 -8.71
N TRP A 105 0.24 -0.68 -8.36
CA TRP A 105 0.62 -1.46 -7.19
C TRP A 105 1.93 -1.00 -6.58
N GLY A 106 2.04 -1.16 -5.27
CA GLY A 106 3.28 -1.04 -4.51
C GLY A 106 3.51 -2.24 -3.61
N ALA A 107 4.69 -2.30 -2.99
CA ALA A 107 4.97 -3.29 -1.96
C ALA A 107 5.87 -2.74 -0.86
N LEU A 108 5.77 -3.37 0.30
CA LEU A 108 6.70 -3.24 1.42
C LEU A 108 7.03 -4.61 2.01
N GLY A 109 8.21 -4.71 2.62
CA GLY A 109 8.63 -5.87 3.40
C GLY A 109 8.90 -5.46 4.85
N ILE A 110 8.37 -6.20 5.81
CA ILE A 110 8.59 -5.94 7.23
C ILE A 110 9.99 -6.41 7.66
N GLY A 111 10.67 -5.59 8.46
CA GLY A 111 11.96 -5.92 9.07
C GLY A 111 13.02 -6.37 8.05
N LYS A 112 13.53 -7.60 8.21
CA LYS A 112 14.58 -8.15 7.33
C LYS A 112 14.15 -8.27 5.86
N GLY A 113 12.84 -8.34 5.59
CA GLY A 113 12.29 -8.43 4.24
C GLY A 113 12.28 -7.10 3.47
N HIS A 114 12.55 -5.96 4.12
CA HIS A 114 12.34 -4.65 3.50
C HIS A 114 13.14 -4.41 2.21
N LEU A 115 14.42 -4.83 2.17
CA LEU A 115 15.30 -4.60 1.01
C LEU A 115 15.01 -5.56 -0.15
N PRO A 116 14.92 -6.89 0.07
CA PRO A 116 14.54 -7.81 -1.01
C PRO A 116 13.21 -7.43 -1.69
N ILE A 117 12.19 -7.05 -0.90
CA ILE A 117 10.88 -6.65 -1.43
C ILE A 117 10.98 -5.33 -2.19
N MET A 118 11.63 -4.31 -1.62
CA MET A 118 11.83 -3.01 -2.29
C MET A 118 12.54 -3.18 -3.64
N TYR A 119 13.66 -3.91 -3.69
CA TYR A 119 14.41 -4.12 -4.93
C TYR A 119 13.60 -4.88 -5.98
N THR A 120 12.85 -5.90 -5.55
CA THR A 120 12.02 -6.69 -6.46
C THR A 120 10.87 -5.86 -7.01
N ALA A 121 10.19 -5.07 -6.17
CA ALA A 121 9.12 -4.18 -6.60
C ALA A 121 9.60 -3.18 -7.66
N LEU A 122 10.76 -2.54 -7.43
CA LEU A 122 11.37 -1.62 -8.40
C LEU A 122 11.74 -2.32 -9.72
N ALA A 123 12.27 -3.55 -9.66
CA ALA A 123 12.63 -4.35 -10.83
C ALA A 123 11.41 -4.73 -11.66
N LEU A 124 10.28 -5.03 -11.02
CA LEU A 124 9.00 -5.36 -11.67
C LEU A 124 8.19 -4.13 -12.10
N GLY A 125 8.72 -2.91 -11.88
CA GLY A 125 8.04 -1.67 -12.27
C GLY A 125 6.92 -1.23 -11.32
N GLY A 126 6.87 -1.77 -10.11
CA GLY A 126 5.94 -1.33 -9.07
C GLY A 126 6.43 -0.12 -8.28
N HIS A 127 5.54 0.39 -7.42
CA HIS A 127 5.86 1.40 -6.42
C HIS A 127 6.42 0.76 -5.15
N VAL A 128 6.99 1.57 -4.26
CA VAL A 128 7.58 1.08 -3.01
C VAL A 128 7.16 1.94 -1.84
N ARG A 129 6.91 1.29 -0.71
CA ARG A 129 6.69 1.93 0.57
C ARG A 129 7.85 1.61 1.51
N VAL A 130 8.35 2.65 2.19
CA VAL A 130 9.44 2.55 3.15
C VAL A 130 9.18 3.48 4.33
N GLY A 131 9.64 3.09 5.52
CA GLY A 131 9.54 3.93 6.70
C GLY A 131 9.79 3.15 7.99
N MET A 132 9.88 3.88 9.09
CA MET A 132 10.06 3.35 10.43
C MET A 132 8.85 2.56 10.94
N GLU A 133 7.68 2.77 10.34
CA GLU A 133 6.49 1.93 10.57
C GLU A 133 6.78 0.47 10.17
N ASP A 134 7.47 0.27 9.05
CA ASP A 134 7.71 -1.05 8.47
C ASP A 134 9.04 -1.67 8.95
N ASN A 135 10.04 -0.83 9.24
CA ASN A 135 11.34 -1.27 9.75
C ASN A 135 12.09 -0.17 10.51
N ILE A 136 12.62 -0.50 11.70
CA ILE A 136 13.46 0.40 12.51
C ILE A 136 14.97 0.29 12.21
N TYR A 137 15.40 -0.75 11.47
CA TYR A 137 16.82 -0.98 11.16
C TYR A 137 17.17 -0.50 9.75
N TYR A 138 18.15 0.42 9.64
CA TYR A 138 18.72 0.80 8.35
C TYR A 138 19.52 -0.34 7.72
N ALA A 139 20.34 -1.02 8.52
CA ALA A 139 21.17 -2.16 8.13
C ALA A 139 21.18 -3.21 9.26
N PRO A 140 21.73 -4.42 9.06
CA PRO A 140 21.76 -5.42 10.12
C PRO A 140 22.36 -4.86 11.41
N LYS A 141 21.54 -4.82 12.47
CA LYS A 141 21.89 -4.27 13.81
C LYS A 141 22.20 -2.76 13.85
N VAL A 142 21.88 -2.02 12.79
CA VAL A 142 22.04 -0.55 12.73
C VAL A 142 20.65 0.07 12.68
N LEU A 143 20.27 0.78 13.74
CA LEU A 143 19.00 1.52 13.77
C LEU A 143 19.03 2.66 12.74
N ALA A 144 17.87 2.96 12.17
CA ALA A 144 17.71 4.16 11.36
C ALA A 144 17.56 5.38 12.28
N ASP A 145 18.21 6.48 11.92
CA ASP A 145 18.11 7.76 12.62
C ASP A 145 16.79 8.47 12.30
N SER A 146 16.22 8.23 11.12
CA SER A 146 14.97 8.84 10.67
C SER A 146 14.36 8.15 9.45
N ASN A 147 13.07 8.40 9.19
CA ASN A 147 12.40 8.04 7.94
C ASN A 147 13.15 8.52 6.69
N ARG A 148 13.81 9.69 6.77
CA ARG A 148 14.59 10.27 5.68
C ARG A 148 15.66 9.31 5.16
N GLN A 149 16.32 8.54 6.02
CA GLN A 149 17.37 7.61 5.60
C GLN A 149 16.83 6.51 4.67
N PHE A 150 15.62 6.01 4.93
CA PHE A 150 14.98 5.04 4.06
C PHE A 150 14.63 5.67 2.72
N VAL A 151 14.01 6.85 2.73
CA VAL A 151 13.65 7.59 1.51
C VAL A 151 14.88 7.90 0.66
N GLU A 152 15.97 8.38 1.27
CA GLU A 152 17.22 8.69 0.56
C GLU A 152 17.87 7.45 -0.05
N ARG A 153 17.85 6.31 0.65
CA ARG A 153 18.31 5.04 0.07
C ARG A 153 17.47 4.68 -1.15
N THR A 154 16.14 4.69 -1.02
CA THR A 154 15.22 4.33 -2.09
C THR A 154 15.44 5.23 -3.30
N LYS A 155 15.56 6.55 -3.09
CA LYS A 155 15.83 7.51 -4.15
C LYS A 155 17.13 7.19 -4.91
N ARG A 156 18.23 6.93 -4.20
CA ARG A 156 19.50 6.54 -4.84
C ARG A 156 19.34 5.29 -5.70
N VAL A 157 18.66 4.26 -5.19
CA VAL A 157 18.43 3.01 -5.93
C VAL A 157 17.59 3.24 -7.18
N VAL A 158 16.53 4.05 -7.08
CA VAL A 158 15.67 4.42 -8.21
C VAL A 158 16.49 5.15 -9.30
N GLU A 159 17.37 6.08 -8.90
CA GLU A 159 18.25 6.82 -9.81
C GLU A 159 19.27 5.90 -10.49
N GLU A 160 19.90 4.97 -9.76
CA GLU A 160 20.80 3.95 -10.31
C GLU A 160 20.12 3.03 -11.34
N MET A 161 18.80 2.83 -11.22
CA MET A 161 17.99 2.08 -12.18
C MET A 161 17.56 2.93 -13.39
N GLY A 162 18.02 4.17 -13.51
CA GLY A 162 17.64 5.09 -14.59
C GLY A 162 16.20 5.59 -14.51
N LYS A 163 15.60 5.55 -13.32
CA LYS A 163 14.22 6.02 -13.05
C LYS A 163 14.25 7.28 -12.18
N GLN A 164 13.08 7.90 -12.01
CA GLN A 164 12.89 9.06 -11.15
C GLN A 164 11.78 8.81 -10.13
N VAL A 165 11.92 9.38 -8.94
CA VAL A 165 10.88 9.35 -7.91
C VAL A 165 9.81 10.38 -8.27
N ALA A 166 8.55 9.95 -8.28
CA ALA A 166 7.41 10.82 -8.54
C ALA A 166 7.30 11.93 -7.48
N THR A 167 7.06 13.15 -7.94
CA THR A 167 6.62 14.27 -7.11
C THR A 167 5.22 13.99 -6.53
N PRO A 168 4.79 14.74 -5.50
CA PRO A 168 3.41 14.65 -5.01
C PRO A 168 2.37 14.91 -6.10
N GLN A 169 2.64 15.80 -7.05
CA GLN A 169 1.72 16.10 -8.15
C GLN A 169 1.62 14.93 -9.12
N GLU A 170 2.75 14.37 -9.55
CA GLU A 170 2.75 13.17 -10.42
C GLU A 170 2.08 11.98 -9.73
N THR A 171 2.29 11.82 -8.41
CA THR A 171 1.61 10.78 -7.62
C THR A 171 0.09 10.93 -7.70
N ARG A 172 -0.44 12.15 -7.60
CA ARG A 172 -1.88 12.41 -7.74
C ARG A 172 -2.40 12.01 -9.12
N GLU A 173 -1.65 12.30 -10.16
CA GLU A 173 -2.01 11.97 -11.54
C GLU A 173 -1.97 10.45 -11.77
N ILE A 174 -0.91 9.79 -11.34
CA ILE A 174 -0.73 8.32 -11.45
C ILE A 174 -1.86 7.58 -10.73
N LEU A 175 -2.23 8.01 -9.52
CA LEU A 175 -3.23 7.34 -8.69
C LEU A 175 -4.67 7.81 -8.93
N GLY A 176 -4.85 8.89 -9.70
CA GLY A 176 -6.14 9.51 -9.97
C GLY A 176 -6.77 10.15 -8.73
N LEU A 177 -5.97 10.83 -7.90
CA LEU A 177 -6.45 11.47 -6.66
C LEU A 177 -7.20 12.77 -6.98
N GLN A 178 -8.42 12.91 -6.45
CA GLN A 178 -9.33 14.02 -6.81
C GLN A 178 -9.52 15.05 -5.68
N ASN A 179 -9.27 14.67 -4.44
CA ASN A 179 -9.58 15.49 -3.26
C ASN A 179 -8.58 16.61 -2.94
N TRP A 180 -7.51 16.78 -3.71
CA TRP A 180 -6.52 17.84 -3.49
C TRP A 180 -7.03 19.25 -3.83
N ASN A 181 -8.09 19.36 -4.64
CA ASN A 181 -8.70 20.62 -5.08
C ASN A 181 -9.87 21.10 -4.21
N VAL A 182 -10.17 20.42 -3.10
CA VAL A 182 -11.24 20.84 -2.19
C VAL A 182 -10.73 22.06 -1.41
N LYS A 183 -11.28 23.24 -1.72
CA LYS A 183 -10.95 24.57 -1.15
C LYS A 183 -10.53 24.50 0.33
N GLY A 184 -9.22 24.51 0.60
CA GLY A 184 -8.70 24.45 1.97
C GLY A 184 -7.18 24.37 2.14
N HIS A 185 -6.43 23.93 1.12
CA HIS A 185 -4.98 23.71 1.26
C HIS A 185 -4.08 24.70 0.49
N MET A 186 -4.67 25.73 -0.15
CA MET A 186 -3.93 26.91 -0.60
C MET A 186 -4.21 28.08 0.35
N LYS A 187 -3.48 28.09 1.47
CA LYS A 187 -3.13 29.30 2.22
C LYS A 187 -1.67 29.20 2.63
#